data_AF-A0A0B0EIU7-F1
#
_entry.id   AF-A0A0B0EIU7-F1
#
_cell.length_a   1.000
_cell.length_b   1.000
_cell.length_c   1.000
_cell.angle_alpha   90.00
_cell.angle_beta   90.00
_cell.angle_gamma   90.00
#
_symmetry.space_group_name_H-M   'P 1'
#
loop_
_entity.id
_entity.type
_entity.pdbx_description
1 polymer ?
#
loop_
_entity_poly.entity_id
_entity_poly.type
_entity_poly.pdbx_seq_one_letter_code
_entity_poly.pdbx_strand_id
1 'polypeptide(L)'
;MNSKATEVTFKFIDYLKEFTHDKILKTIADLEVFLESHAIKIDNNKERPFVNWDELNHIKEPGISFGSHTVNHMILTNEQTDVVEKEIRKSKEIIEKETGNDVIHFCYPNGNYNEDIKEIVAKSYKSACTTKGGFVSKDSDIYRLNRIGINEEMVTGWRGKFSKYVFIYSIFIESLKVLSVLYLILPLKIL
;
A
#
# COMPACT_ATOMS: atom_id res chain seq x y z
N MET A 1 23.24 5.93 -3.79
CA MET A 1 23.42 5.60 -2.36
C MET A 1 24.32 4.38 -2.23
N ASN A 2 25.14 4.31 -1.17
CA ASN A 2 25.97 3.15 -0.87
C ASN A 2 25.07 1.95 -0.52
N SER A 3 25.22 0.81 -1.23
CA SER A 3 24.33 -0.37 -1.10
C SER A 3 24.20 -0.89 0.33
N LYS A 4 25.27 -0.80 1.13
CA LYS A 4 25.26 -1.19 2.56
C LYS A 4 24.40 -0.29 3.43
N ALA A 5 24.41 1.03 3.17
CA ALA A 5 23.60 1.97 3.94
C ALA A 5 22.12 1.71 3.68
N THR A 6 21.75 1.49 2.41
CA THR A 6 20.40 1.11 2.00
C THR A 6 19.95 -0.21 2.65
N GLU A 7 20.82 -1.21 2.73
CA GLU A 7 20.53 -2.49 3.40
C GLU A 7 20.24 -2.31 4.90
N VAL A 8 21.04 -1.51 5.61
CA VAL A 8 20.82 -1.24 7.03
C VAL A 8 19.50 -0.50 7.26
N THR A 9 19.19 0.49 6.43
CA THR A 9 17.91 1.22 6.50
C THR A 9 16.72 0.30 6.33
N PHE A 10 16.73 -0.59 5.33
CA PHE A 10 15.63 -1.53 5.14
C PHE A 10 15.46 -2.51 6.29
N LYS A 11 16.56 -3.04 6.84
CA LYS A 11 16.50 -3.91 8.04
C LYS A 11 15.91 -3.17 9.24
N PHE A 12 16.26 -1.90 9.43
CA PHE A 12 15.70 -1.09 10.51
C PHE A 12 14.21 -0.82 10.31
N ILE A 13 13.81 -0.47 9.08
CA ILE A 13 12.39 -0.31 8.73
C ILE A 13 11.61 -1.60 9.00
N ASP A 14 12.12 -2.75 8.55
CA ASP A 14 11.45 -4.04 8.75
C ASP A 14 11.34 -4.39 10.24
N TYR A 15 12.36 -4.07 11.05
CA TYR A 15 12.26 -4.20 12.50
C TYR A 15 11.16 -3.32 13.11
N LEU A 16 11.03 -2.07 12.65
CA LEU A 16 9.99 -1.16 13.15
C LEU A 16 8.57 -1.60 12.78
N LYS A 17 8.40 -2.29 11.64
CA LYS A 17 7.09 -2.80 11.19
C LYS A 17 6.47 -3.83 12.14
N GLU A 18 7.23 -4.37 13.07
CA GLU A 18 6.73 -5.31 14.09
C GLU A 18 6.10 -4.60 15.31
N PHE A 19 6.10 -3.27 15.34
CA PHE A 19 5.62 -2.48 16.47
C PHE A 19 4.30 -1.77 16.19
N THR A 20 3.64 -1.37 17.28
CA THR A 20 2.53 -0.41 17.21
C THR A 20 3.03 0.95 16.76
N HIS A 21 2.15 1.75 16.16
CA HIS A 21 2.43 3.08 15.66
C HIS A 21 3.04 3.98 16.74
N ASP A 22 2.48 3.96 17.96
CA ASP A 22 3.00 4.74 19.09
C ASP A 22 4.44 4.36 19.44
N LYS A 23 4.76 3.06 19.39
CA LYS A 23 6.11 2.58 19.67
C LYS A 23 7.08 2.94 18.53
N ILE A 24 6.63 2.94 17.28
CA ILE A 24 7.41 3.43 16.14
C ILE A 24 7.74 4.91 16.34
N LEU A 25 6.73 5.75 16.61
CA LEU A 25 6.92 7.19 16.83
C LEU A 25 7.88 7.46 17.98
N LYS A 26 7.72 6.74 19.09
CA LYS A 26 8.65 6.83 20.22
C LYS A 26 10.07 6.44 19.83
N THR A 27 10.23 5.33 19.10
CA THR A 27 11.56 4.86 18.67
C THR A 27 12.25 5.86 17.74
N ILE A 28 11.49 6.49 16.84
CA ILE A 28 11.99 7.56 15.98
C ILE A 28 12.42 8.77 16.81
N ALA A 29 11.59 9.22 17.76
CA ALA A 29 11.93 10.34 18.63
C ALA A 29 13.17 10.06 19.48
N ASP A 30 13.29 8.86 20.06
CA ASP A 30 14.46 8.43 20.84
C ASP A 30 15.73 8.40 19.95
N LEU A 31 15.59 7.99 18.68
CA LEU A 31 16.69 8.02 17.71
C LEU A 31 17.10 9.46 17.35
N GLU A 32 16.16 10.37 17.15
CA GLU A 32 16.44 11.79 16.90
C GLU A 32 17.26 12.39 18.05
N VAL A 33 16.82 12.19 19.29
CA VAL A 33 17.56 12.64 20.50
C VAL A 33 18.96 12.01 20.56
N PHE A 34 19.09 10.72 20.25
CA PHE A 34 20.38 10.04 20.22
C PHE A 34 21.32 10.67 19.18
N LEU A 35 20.84 10.92 17.96
CA LEU A 35 21.63 11.51 16.88
C LEU A 35 22.08 12.94 17.23
N GLU A 36 21.19 13.73 17.81
CA GLU A 36 21.50 15.09 18.30
C GLU A 36 22.59 15.06 19.38
N SER A 37 22.48 14.17 20.37
CA SER A 37 23.47 14.03 21.44
C SER A 37 24.86 13.62 20.96
N HIS A 38 24.95 13.01 19.78
CA HIS A 38 26.20 12.61 19.13
C HIS A 38 26.65 13.60 18.03
N ALA A 39 26.03 14.77 17.94
CA ALA A 39 26.30 15.81 16.95
C ALA A 39 26.21 15.31 15.49
N ILE A 40 25.39 14.28 15.24
CA ILE A 40 25.12 13.77 13.89
C ILE A 40 24.04 14.66 13.27
N LYS A 41 24.40 15.40 12.23
CA LYS A 41 23.45 16.26 11.51
C LYS A 41 22.53 15.43 10.64
N ILE A 42 21.22 15.54 10.88
CA ILE A 42 20.19 14.99 10.02
C ILE A 42 19.95 15.98 8.88
N ASP A 43 20.06 15.52 7.64
CA ASP A 43 19.61 16.31 6.49
C ASP A 43 18.09 16.38 6.51
N ASN A 44 17.57 17.58 6.81
CA ASN A 44 16.14 17.86 6.87
C ASN A 44 15.59 18.38 5.55
N ASN A 45 16.22 18.06 4.42
CA ASN A 45 15.68 18.36 3.10
C ASN A 45 14.39 17.56 2.84
N LYS A 46 13.30 18.05 3.43
CA LYS A 46 11.95 17.48 3.35
C LYS A 46 11.34 17.95 2.04
N GLU A 47 11.66 17.26 0.95
CA GLU A 47 10.76 17.27 -0.19
C GLU A 47 9.37 16.84 0.28
N ARG A 48 8.33 17.52 -0.17
CA ARG A 48 6.96 17.22 0.23
C ARG A 48 6.55 15.87 -0.39
N PRO A 49 6.37 14.80 0.42
CA PRO A 49 6.21 13.45 -0.13
C PRO A 49 4.74 13.12 -0.46
N PHE A 50 3.78 13.94 -0.01
CA PHE A 50 2.35 13.69 -0.15
C PHE A 50 1.64 14.84 -0.86
N VAL A 51 0.63 14.49 -1.65
CA VAL A 51 -0.35 15.43 -2.22
C VAL A 51 -1.13 16.14 -1.10
N ASN A 52 -1.57 17.38 -1.34
CA ASN A 52 -2.41 18.12 -0.39
C ASN A 52 -3.87 18.20 -0.88
N TRP A 53 -4.77 18.72 -0.04
CA TRP A 53 -6.20 18.80 -0.39
C TRP A 53 -6.49 19.72 -1.56
N ASP A 54 -5.76 20.83 -1.69
CA ASP A 54 -5.92 21.74 -2.83
C ASP A 54 -5.60 21.00 -4.12
N GLU A 55 -4.46 20.31 -4.20
CA GLU A 55 -4.08 19.51 -5.37
C GLU A 55 -5.06 18.39 -5.68
N LEU A 56 -5.54 17.68 -4.65
CA LEU A 56 -6.60 16.68 -4.82
C LEU A 56 -7.88 17.30 -5.40
N ASN A 57 -8.22 18.52 -4.97
CA ASN A 57 -9.37 19.26 -5.49
C ASN A 57 -9.15 19.76 -6.93
N HIS A 58 -7.91 20.02 -7.36
CA HIS A 58 -7.57 20.42 -8.73
C HIS A 58 -7.61 19.24 -9.73
N ILE A 59 -7.38 18.00 -9.28
CA ILE A 59 -7.40 16.80 -10.14
C ILE A 59 -8.74 16.07 -10.14
N LYS A 60 -9.83 16.72 -9.71
CA LYS A 60 -11.19 16.16 -9.76
C LYS A 60 -11.69 16.09 -11.20
N GLU A 61 -11.27 15.06 -11.94
CA GLU A 61 -11.73 14.77 -13.30
C GLU A 61 -12.65 13.54 -13.33
N PRO A 62 -13.58 13.46 -14.31
CA PRO A 62 -14.36 12.25 -14.55
C PRO A 62 -13.45 11.03 -14.73
N GLY A 63 -13.63 10.00 -13.90
CA GLY A 63 -12.85 8.75 -13.96
C GLY A 63 -11.75 8.61 -12.91
N ILE A 64 -11.49 9.65 -12.11
CA ILE A 64 -10.60 9.56 -10.94
C ILE A 64 -11.45 9.35 -9.69
N SER A 65 -11.07 8.39 -8.85
CA SER A 65 -11.67 8.14 -7.55
C SER A 65 -10.60 8.08 -6.45
N PHE A 66 -11.00 8.45 -5.24
CA PHE A 66 -10.13 8.40 -4.07
C PHE A 66 -10.56 7.28 -3.14
N GLY A 67 -9.63 6.36 -2.85
CA GLY A 67 -9.80 5.31 -1.84
C GLY A 67 -9.17 5.71 -0.51
N SER A 68 -9.49 4.97 0.54
CA SER A 68 -8.89 5.14 1.86
C SER A 68 -7.69 4.22 2.07
N HIS A 69 -6.71 4.70 2.82
CA HIS A 69 -5.50 3.97 3.20
C HIS A 69 -5.12 4.18 4.67
N THR A 70 -6.13 4.19 5.57
CA THR A 70 -6.02 4.61 7.00
C THR A 70 -5.70 6.10 7.16
N VAL A 71 -5.57 6.59 8.39
CA VAL A 71 -5.19 7.99 8.68
C VAL A 71 -3.68 8.09 8.77
N ASN A 72 -3.06 7.20 9.54
CA ASN A 72 -1.64 7.28 9.91
C ASN A 72 -0.77 6.18 9.28
N HIS A 73 -1.31 5.42 8.32
CA HIS A 73 -0.63 4.28 7.68
C HIS A 73 -0.15 3.23 8.72
N MET A 74 -0.99 2.98 9.73
CA MET A 74 -0.69 1.99 10.77
C MET A 74 -0.74 0.57 10.21
N ILE A 75 0.16 -0.30 10.69
CA ILE A 75 0.06 -1.74 10.42
C ILE A 75 -1.03 -2.29 11.32
N LEU A 76 -2.24 -2.35 10.78
CA LEU A 76 -3.47 -2.62 11.54
C LEU A 76 -3.42 -3.91 12.38
N THR A 77 -2.66 -4.91 11.93
CA THR A 77 -2.48 -6.18 12.65
C THR A 77 -1.68 -6.06 13.95
N ASN A 78 -0.99 -4.95 14.16
CA ASN A 78 -0.23 -4.68 15.38
C ASN A 78 -1.04 -3.86 16.38
N GLU A 79 -2.15 -3.28 15.96
CA GLU A 79 -2.93 -2.33 16.75
C GLU A 79 -4.10 -3.00 17.48
N GLN A 80 -4.58 -2.32 18.53
CA GLN A 80 -5.81 -2.72 19.21
C GLN A 80 -7.04 -2.43 18.34
N THR A 81 -8.10 -3.22 18.53
CA THR A 81 -9.31 -3.17 17.70
C THR A 81 -9.96 -1.79 17.65
N ASP A 82 -10.01 -1.06 18.77
CA ASP A 82 -10.59 0.29 18.85
C ASP A 82 -9.78 1.32 18.04
N VAL A 83 -8.44 1.20 18.06
CA VAL A 83 -7.54 2.00 17.23
C VAL A 83 -7.77 1.68 15.75
N VAL A 84 -7.85 0.40 15.39
CA VAL A 84 -8.14 -0.05 14.02
C VAL A 84 -9.46 0.51 13.50
N GLU A 85 -10.55 0.39 14.27
CA GLU A 85 -11.86 0.92 13.88
C GLU A 85 -11.81 2.44 13.66
N LYS A 86 -11.10 3.15 14.53
CA LYS A 86 -10.92 4.60 14.41
C LYS A 86 -10.12 4.98 13.16
N GLU A 87 -8.99 4.32 12.90
CA GLU A 87 -8.16 4.55 11.70
C GLU A 87 -8.96 4.33 10.41
N ILE A 88 -9.69 3.22 10.34
CA ILE A 88 -10.48 2.82 9.18
C ILE A 88 -11.63 3.81 8.93
N ARG A 89 -12.42 4.13 9.95
CA ARG A 89 -13.58 5.02 9.81
C ARG A 89 -13.15 6.46 9.58
N LYS A 90 -12.16 6.95 10.32
CA LYS A 90 -11.78 8.37 10.29
C LYS A 90 -11.13 8.77 8.98
N SER A 91 -10.37 7.86 8.36
CA SER A 91 -9.78 8.09 7.03
C SER A 91 -10.86 8.39 5.98
N LYS A 92 -11.91 7.57 5.94
CA LYS A 92 -13.08 7.82 5.07
C LYS A 92 -13.75 9.15 5.37
N GLU A 93 -14.09 9.43 6.62
CA GLU A 93 -14.74 10.70 7.00
C GLU A 93 -13.94 11.93 6.56
N ILE A 94 -12.61 11.89 6.71
CA ILE A 94 -11.75 13.00 6.33
C ILE A 94 -11.77 13.17 4.81
N ILE A 95 -11.55 12.09 4.04
CA ILE A 95 -11.50 12.17 2.58
C ILE A 95 -12.88 12.58 2.01
N GLU A 96 -13.98 12.04 2.52
CA GLU A 96 -15.34 12.41 2.09
C GLU A 96 -15.63 13.88 2.39
N LYS A 97 -15.22 14.38 3.56
CA LYS A 97 -15.39 15.79 3.93
C LYS A 97 -14.60 16.73 3.02
N GLU A 98 -13.33 16.42 2.75
CA GLU A 98 -12.43 17.31 2.01
C GLU A 98 -12.70 17.24 0.49
N THR A 99 -13.09 16.08 -0.03
CA THR A 99 -13.31 15.88 -1.46
C THR A 99 -14.78 16.01 -1.88
N GLY A 100 -15.73 15.84 -0.97
CA GLY A 100 -17.16 15.79 -1.28
C GLY A 100 -17.59 14.55 -2.08
N ASN A 101 -16.73 13.55 -2.22
CA ASN A 101 -16.99 12.31 -2.95
C ASN A 101 -17.08 11.13 -1.98
N ASP A 102 -17.95 10.15 -2.29
CA ASP A 102 -18.04 8.90 -1.54
C ASP A 102 -16.72 8.11 -1.61
N VAL A 103 -16.26 7.61 -0.46
CA VAL A 103 -15.10 6.73 -0.36
C VAL A 103 -15.58 5.31 -0.10
N ILE A 104 -15.50 4.49 -1.15
CA ILE A 104 -16.03 3.11 -1.13
C ILE A 104 -14.96 2.02 -1.21
N HIS A 105 -13.70 2.39 -1.47
CA HIS A 105 -12.60 1.45 -1.61
C HIS A 105 -11.56 1.67 -0.52
N PHE A 106 -11.04 0.57 0.02
CA PHE A 106 -9.97 0.57 1.02
C PHE A 106 -8.70 -0.11 0.51
N CYS A 107 -7.54 0.28 1.02
CA CYS A 107 -6.26 -0.37 0.79
C CYS A 107 -5.60 -0.66 2.13
N TYR A 108 -5.22 -1.90 2.39
CA TYR A 108 -4.53 -2.26 3.64
C TYR A 108 -3.08 -1.76 3.61
N PRO A 109 -2.60 -0.98 4.60
CA PRO A 109 -1.19 -0.65 4.74
C PRO A 109 -0.32 -1.91 4.68
N ASN A 110 0.69 -1.90 3.82
CA ASN A 110 1.57 -3.05 3.50
C ASN A 110 0.84 -4.34 3.03
N GLY A 111 -0.49 -4.30 2.86
CA GLY A 111 -1.32 -5.48 2.60
C GLY A 111 -1.61 -6.34 3.82
N ASN A 112 -1.28 -5.88 5.04
CA ASN A 112 -1.50 -6.63 6.27
C ASN A 112 -2.95 -6.50 6.76
N TYR A 113 -3.58 -7.64 7.04
CA TYR A 113 -4.92 -7.73 7.63
C TYR A 113 -5.12 -9.11 8.27
N ASN A 114 -6.16 -9.23 9.11
CA ASN A 114 -6.72 -10.49 9.60
C ASN A 114 -8.26 -10.47 9.38
N GLU A 115 -8.97 -11.55 9.72
CA GLU A 115 -10.41 -11.63 9.45
C GLU A 115 -11.22 -10.59 10.23
N ASP A 116 -10.88 -10.30 11.48
CA ASP A 116 -11.55 -9.25 12.28
C ASP A 116 -11.41 -7.86 11.63
N ILE A 117 -10.20 -7.52 11.17
CA ILE A 117 -9.95 -6.27 10.44
C ILE A 117 -10.74 -6.25 9.13
N LYS A 118 -10.83 -7.37 8.42
CA LYS A 118 -11.63 -7.48 7.19
C LYS A 118 -13.10 -7.20 7.46
N GLU A 119 -13.66 -7.72 8.55
CA GLU A 119 -15.03 -7.45 8.96
C GLU A 119 -15.26 -5.96 9.29
N ILE A 120 -14.31 -5.32 9.98
CA ILE A 120 -14.38 -3.88 10.26
C ILE A 120 -14.39 -3.07 8.96
N VAL A 121 -13.53 -3.43 8.00
CA VAL A 121 -13.50 -2.79 6.67
C VAL A 121 -14.82 -3.01 5.93
N ALA A 122 -15.39 -4.22 5.95
CA ALA A 122 -16.64 -4.56 5.28
C ALA A 122 -17.85 -3.78 5.81
N LYS A 123 -17.80 -3.29 7.05
CA LYS A 123 -18.84 -2.39 7.62
C LYS A 123 -18.78 -0.97 7.05
N SER A 124 -17.62 -0.53 6.54
CA SER A 124 -17.36 0.87 6.15
C SER A 124 -17.15 1.07 4.64
N TYR A 125 -16.71 0.04 3.92
CA TYR A 125 -16.32 0.10 2.51
C TYR A 125 -17.01 -1.00 1.70
N LYS A 126 -17.02 -0.85 0.37
CA LYS A 126 -17.60 -1.83 -0.58
C LYS A 126 -16.56 -2.81 -1.11
N SER A 127 -15.27 -2.47 -1.05
CA SER A 127 -14.17 -3.37 -1.41
C SER A 127 -12.86 -2.96 -0.75
N ALA A 128 -11.91 -3.88 -0.72
CA ALA A 128 -10.55 -3.60 -0.27
C ALA A 128 -9.50 -4.40 -1.02
N CYS A 129 -8.30 -3.82 -1.19
CA CYS A 129 -7.18 -4.46 -1.87
C CYS A 129 -5.95 -4.62 -0.97
N THR A 130 -5.16 -5.66 -1.26
CA THR A 130 -3.93 -6.04 -0.55
C THR A 130 -2.71 -5.82 -1.44
N THR A 131 -1.51 -6.18 -0.97
CA THR A 131 -0.28 -6.21 -1.77
C THR A 131 -0.05 -7.58 -2.44
N LYS A 132 -0.95 -8.55 -2.23
CA LYS A 132 -0.80 -9.89 -2.80
C LYS A 132 -0.90 -9.83 -4.33
N GLY A 133 0.14 -10.35 -4.98
CA GLY A 133 0.22 -10.47 -6.43
C GLY A 133 -0.87 -11.37 -6.99
N GLY A 134 -1.60 -10.89 -8.01
CA GLY A 134 -2.49 -11.75 -8.78
C GLY A 134 -3.68 -11.03 -9.42
N PHE A 135 -4.39 -11.78 -10.27
CA PHE A 135 -5.62 -11.32 -10.90
C PHE A 135 -6.82 -11.51 -9.98
N VAL A 136 -7.85 -10.72 -10.24
CA VAL A 136 -9.15 -10.79 -9.57
C VAL A 136 -10.14 -11.49 -10.51
N SER A 137 -10.98 -12.35 -9.96
CA SER A 137 -12.07 -13.04 -10.66
C SER A 137 -13.40 -12.81 -9.94
N LYS A 138 -14.50 -13.36 -10.46
CA LYS A 138 -15.82 -13.28 -9.80
C LYS A 138 -15.85 -14.00 -8.44
N ASP A 139 -14.95 -14.96 -8.24
CA ASP A 139 -14.86 -15.74 -7.00
C ASP A 139 -13.88 -15.12 -5.99
N SER A 140 -13.23 -14.01 -6.36
CA SER A 140 -12.35 -13.29 -5.45
C SER A 140 -13.14 -12.62 -4.34
N ASP A 141 -12.64 -12.73 -3.12
CA ASP A 141 -13.20 -11.99 -1.98
C ASP A 141 -12.95 -10.48 -2.17
N ILE A 142 -14.05 -9.73 -2.27
CA ILE A 142 -14.06 -8.29 -2.58
C ILE A 142 -13.35 -7.44 -1.52
N TYR A 143 -13.14 -7.98 -0.31
CA TYR A 143 -12.45 -7.30 0.78
C TYR A 143 -10.98 -7.74 0.93
N ARG A 144 -10.44 -8.52 -0.01
CA ARG A 144 -9.00 -8.87 -0.05
C ARG A 144 -8.52 -9.05 -1.48
N LEU A 145 -8.85 -8.09 -2.33
CA LEU A 145 -8.51 -8.12 -3.74
C LEU A 145 -6.98 -8.14 -3.93
N ASN A 146 -6.53 -9.02 -4.82
CA ASN A 146 -5.14 -9.05 -5.28
C ASN A 146 -4.86 -7.82 -6.17
N ARG A 147 -3.57 -7.49 -6.32
CA ARG A 147 -3.11 -6.45 -7.24
C ARG A 147 -1.95 -6.96 -8.09
N ILE A 148 -1.74 -6.31 -9.23
CA ILE A 148 -0.52 -6.46 -10.03
C ILE A 148 0.37 -5.28 -9.67
N GLY A 149 1.49 -5.54 -8.99
CA GLY A 149 2.48 -4.52 -8.70
C GLY A 149 3.17 -4.07 -9.97
N ILE A 150 3.07 -2.78 -10.30
CA ILE A 150 3.73 -2.19 -11.46
C ILE A 150 4.90 -1.36 -10.96
N ASN A 151 6.07 -1.58 -11.54
CA ASN A 151 7.27 -0.80 -11.28
C ASN A 151 7.75 -0.12 -12.58
N GLU A 152 8.78 0.72 -12.47
CA GLU A 152 9.30 1.50 -13.59
C GLU A 152 9.82 0.64 -14.75
N GLU A 153 10.46 -0.50 -14.45
CA GLU A 153 10.98 -1.44 -15.45
C GLU A 153 9.86 -2.05 -16.30
N MET A 154 8.66 -2.21 -15.73
CA MET A 154 7.50 -2.76 -16.41
C MET A 154 6.81 -1.76 -17.35
N VAL A 155 7.15 -0.48 -17.29
CA VAL A 155 6.47 0.57 -18.06
C VAL A 155 7.41 1.41 -18.92
N THR A 156 8.71 1.37 -18.65
CA THR A 156 9.68 2.27 -19.28
C THR A 156 10.39 1.59 -20.46
N GLY A 157 10.28 2.21 -21.64
CA GLY A 157 11.02 1.76 -22.82
C GLY A 157 12.48 2.17 -22.80
N TRP A 158 13.24 1.71 -23.79
CA TRP A 158 14.69 1.96 -23.91
C TRP A 158 15.12 3.44 -23.90
N ARG A 159 14.20 4.38 -24.15
CA ARG A 159 14.43 5.83 -24.09
C ARG A 159 14.14 6.46 -22.72
N GLY A 160 13.87 5.67 -21.69
CA GLY A 160 13.52 6.20 -20.36
C GLY A 160 12.14 6.86 -20.29
N LYS A 161 11.24 6.56 -21.23
CA LYS A 161 9.87 7.08 -21.27
C LYS A 161 8.85 5.95 -21.20
N PHE A 162 7.64 6.27 -20.74
CA PHE A 162 6.51 5.34 -20.77
C PHE A 162 6.35 4.72 -22.17
N SER A 163 6.21 3.40 -22.21
CA SER A 163 5.96 2.62 -23.41
C SER A 163 4.77 1.72 -23.18
N LYS A 164 3.66 2.04 -23.86
CA LYS A 164 2.44 1.20 -23.87
C LYS A 164 2.74 -0.25 -24.22
N TYR A 165 3.70 -0.50 -25.12
CA TYR A 165 4.07 -1.85 -25.55
C TYR A 165 4.80 -2.63 -24.46
N VAL A 166 5.73 -1.98 -23.73
CA VAL A 166 6.44 -2.61 -22.60
C VAL A 166 5.45 -2.91 -21.48
N PHE A 167 4.54 -1.96 -21.19
CA PHE A 167 3.47 -2.17 -20.22
C PHE A 167 2.57 -3.36 -20.58
N ILE A 168 2.00 -3.39 -21.79
CA ILE A 168 1.12 -4.48 -22.23
C ILE A 168 1.87 -5.83 -22.20
N TYR A 169 3.11 -5.86 -22.69
CA TYR A 169 3.92 -7.06 -22.65
C TYR A 169 4.17 -7.53 -21.22
N SER A 170 4.51 -6.63 -20.30
CA SER A 170 4.74 -6.96 -18.89
C SER A 170 3.49 -7.52 -18.23
N ILE A 171 2.31 -6.90 -18.44
CA ILE A 171 1.03 -7.41 -17.96
C ILE A 171 0.72 -8.80 -18.55
N PHE A 172 1.00 -9.00 -19.83
CA PHE A 172 0.82 -10.30 -20.46
C PHE A 172 1.71 -11.38 -19.82
N ILE A 173 2.99 -11.08 -19.57
CA ILE A 173 3.89 -12.02 -18.88
C ILE A 173 3.43 -12.30 -17.44
N GLU A 174 2.99 -11.29 -16.70
CA GLU A 174 2.39 -11.50 -15.37
C GLU A 174 1.15 -12.40 -15.43
N SER A 175 0.33 -12.28 -16.48
CA SER A 175 -0.83 -13.17 -16.67
C SER A 175 -0.46 -14.64 -16.87
N LEU A 176 0.67 -14.92 -17.53
CA LEU A 176 1.13 -16.29 -17.75
C LEU A 176 1.65 -16.96 -16.48
N LYS A 177 2.29 -16.20 -15.58
CA LYS A 177 2.78 -16.72 -14.29
C LYS A 177 1.65 -17.28 -13.42
N VAL A 178 0.46 -16.66 -13.50
CA VAL A 178 -0.73 -17.12 -12.77
C VAL A 178 -1.30 -18.41 -13.39
N LEU A 179 -1.23 -18.55 -14.72
CA LEU A 179 -1.69 -19.76 -15.42
C LEU A 179 -0.77 -20.98 -15.20
N SER A 180 0.55 -20.78 -15.09
CA SER A 180 1.49 -21.88 -14.83
C SER A 180 1.30 -22.55 -13.47
N VAL A 181 0.80 -21.82 -12.47
CA VAL A 181 0.44 -22.39 -11.16
C VAL A 181 -0.81 -23.27 -11.27
N LEU A 182 -1.75 -22.93 -12.16
CA LEU A 182 -2.97 -23.70 -12.38
C LEU A 182 -2.70 -25.07 -13.04
N TYR A 183 -1.74 -25.13 -13.97
CA TYR A 183 -1.33 -26.38 -14.64
C TYR A 183 -0.60 -27.38 -13.73
N LEU A 184 -0.03 -26.93 -12.61
CA LEU A 184 0.61 -27.81 -11.63
C LEU A 184 -0.39 -28.44 -10.64
N ILE A 185 -1.61 -27.91 -10.54
CA ILE A 185 -2.62 -28.32 -9.53
C ILE A 185 -3.72 -29.19 -10.17
N LEU A 186 -3.90 -29.14 -11.49
CA LEU A 186 -4.81 -30.03 -12.21
C LEU A 186 -4.07 -31.33 -12.59
N PRO A 187 -4.50 -32.51 -12.12
CA PRO A 187 -3.94 -33.75 -12.63
C PRO A 187 -4.32 -33.82 -14.11
N LEU A 188 -3.32 -33.85 -14.98
CA LEU A 188 -3.49 -34.21 -16.39
C LEU A 188 -4.05 -35.65 -16.44
N LYS A 189 -5.38 -35.79 -16.38
CA LYS A 189 -6.06 -36.95 -16.94
C LYS A 189 -6.20 -36.68 -18.44
N ILE A 190 -5.14 -37.00 -19.17
CA ILE A 190 -5.21 -37.17 -20.62
C ILE A 190 -5.77 -38.58 -20.87
N LEU A 191 -6.81 -38.65 -21.72
CA LEU A 191 -7.38 -39.88 -22.29
C LEU A 191 -6.36 -40.61 -23.18
#